data_AF-A0A967YBX6-F1
#
_entry.id   AF-A0A967YBX6-F1
#
_cell.length_a   1.000
_cell.length_b   1.000
_cell.length_c   1.000
_cell.angle_alpha   90.00
_cell.angle_beta   90.00
_cell.angle_gamma   90.00
#
_symmetry.space_group_name_H-M   'P 1'
#
loop_
_entity.id
_entity.type
_entity.pdbx_description
1 polymer ?
#
loop_
_entity_poly.entity_id
_entity_poly.type
_entity_poly.pdbx_seq_one_letter_code
_entity_poly.pdbx_strand_id
1 'polypeptide(L)'
;MTNGSFNSKPLMRMTLVASLIFLIGFWITTALMYFSRMDLTPDSVVNYYRGSEEAFTQERTYGSMLEVTHAHLPVMALVALLLTHLFIFTPYSSRIKMTTIFVFFGAALIGEAASWLVRFVHPGFA
;
A
#
# COMPACT_ATOMS: atom_id res chain seq x y z
N MET A 1 25.44 -17.88 22.11
CA MET A 1 24.88 -16.81 21.25
C MET A 1 24.18 -15.83 22.16
N THR A 2 24.81 -14.68 22.40
CA THR A 2 24.32 -13.67 23.34
C THR A 2 23.04 -13.02 22.79
N ASN A 3 22.04 -12.94 23.67
CA ASN A 3 20.68 -12.48 23.38
C ASN A 3 20.66 -11.04 22.86
N GLY A 4 20.65 -10.86 21.54
CA GLY A 4 20.30 -9.61 20.86
C GLY A 4 18.80 -9.32 20.95
N SER A 5 18.25 -9.38 22.16
CA SER A 5 16.83 -9.17 22.44
C SER A 5 16.44 -7.71 22.16
N PHE A 6 15.30 -7.50 21.49
CA PHE A 6 14.70 -6.18 21.25
C PHE A 6 14.64 -5.29 22.50
N ASN A 7 14.48 -5.89 23.69
CA ASN A 7 14.41 -5.18 24.96
C ASN A 7 15.73 -4.54 25.41
N SER A 8 16.89 -4.99 24.90
CA SER A 8 18.19 -4.48 25.36
C SER A 8 18.72 -3.29 24.54
N LYS A 9 17.99 -2.83 23.50
CA LYS A 9 18.45 -1.76 22.59
C LYS A 9 17.42 -0.62 22.45
N PRO A 10 17.41 0.35 23.39
CA PRO A 10 16.38 1.40 23.44
C PRO A 10 16.34 2.29 22.19
N LEU A 11 17.50 2.60 21.58
CA LEU A 11 17.58 3.42 20.36
C LEU A 11 16.88 2.76 19.16
N MET A 12 17.06 1.45 18.99
CA MET A 12 16.42 0.67 17.92
C MET A 12 14.91 0.60 18.11
N ARG A 13 14.44 0.42 19.36
CA ARG A 13 13.02 0.44 19.67
C ARG A 13 12.40 1.81 19.38
N MET A 14 13.09 2.89 19.75
CA MET A 14 12.60 4.24 19.50
C MET A 14 12.38 4.51 18.02
N THR A 15 13.37 4.18 17.16
CA THR A 15 13.24 4.39 15.72
C THR A 15 12.14 3.52 15.11
N LEU A 16 12.05 2.25 15.52
CA LEU A 16 10.99 1.34 15.05
C LEU A 16 9.59 1.84 15.44
N VAL A 17 9.39 2.25 16.69
CA VAL A 17 8.10 2.78 17.16
C VAL A 17 7.75 4.06 16.41
N ALA A 18 8.72 4.98 16.23
CA ALA A 18 8.51 6.19 15.44
C ALA A 18 8.09 5.84 14.00
N SER A 19 8.80 4.92 13.32
CA SER A 19 8.44 4.46 11.98
C SER A 19 7.02 3.87 11.92
N LEU A 20 6.63 3.06 12.91
CA LEU A 20 5.28 2.50 12.97
C LEU A 20 4.21 3.58 13.15
N ILE A 21 4.47 4.62 13.94
CA ILE A 21 3.56 5.78 14.08
C ILE A 21 3.36 6.47 12.72
N PHE A 22 4.44 6.72 11.98
CA PHE A 22 4.36 7.31 10.64
C PHE A 22 3.60 6.41 9.65
N LEU A 23 3.81 5.10 9.70
CA LEU A 23 3.07 4.15 8.87
C LEU A 23 1.57 4.14 9.19
N ILE A 24 1.20 4.14 10.47
CA ILE A 24 -0.21 4.24 10.89
C ILE A 24 -0.81 5.56 10.40
N GLY A 25 -0.09 6.67 10.56
CA GLY A 25 -0.50 7.98 10.05
C GLY A 25 -0.73 7.95 8.52
N PHE A 26 0.17 7.32 7.77
CA PHE A 26 0.03 7.11 6.33
C PHE A 26 -1.23 6.31 5.98
N TRP A 27 -1.54 5.24 6.71
CA TRP A 27 -2.77 4.46 6.48
C TRP A 27 -4.03 5.29 6.78
N ILE A 28 -4.03 6.06 7.87
CA ILE A 28 -5.16 6.93 8.23
C ILE A 28 -5.37 7.99 7.15
N THR A 29 -4.32 8.70 6.72
CA THR A 29 -4.46 9.74 5.69
C THR A 29 -4.86 9.15 4.35
N THR A 30 -4.34 7.98 3.99
CA THR A 30 -4.77 7.24 2.78
C THR A 30 -6.25 6.89 2.84
N ALA A 31 -6.74 6.37 3.97
CA ALA A 31 -8.15 6.06 4.15
C ALA A 31 -9.03 7.32 4.05
N LEU A 32 -8.66 8.42 4.71
CA LEU A 32 -9.39 9.68 4.63
C LEU A 32 -9.41 10.24 3.20
N MET A 33 -8.29 10.16 2.48
CA MET A 33 -8.22 10.56 1.08
C MET A 33 -9.06 9.67 0.16
N TYR A 34 -9.12 8.35 0.44
CA TYR A 34 -9.99 7.42 -0.27
C TYR A 34 -11.46 7.80 -0.06
N PHE A 35 -11.92 7.85 1.19
CA PHE A 35 -13.32 8.11 1.54
C PHE A 35 -13.80 9.53 1.22
N SER A 36 -12.89 10.49 0.99
CA SER A 36 -13.27 11.82 0.50
C SER A 36 -13.55 11.88 -1.00
N ARG A 37 -13.20 10.82 -1.75
CA ARG A 37 -13.30 10.78 -3.22
C ARG A 37 -14.10 9.58 -3.73
N MET A 38 -14.15 8.50 -2.96
CA MET A 38 -14.70 7.21 -3.34
C MET A 38 -15.38 6.54 -2.14
N ASP A 39 -16.28 5.62 -2.44
CA ASP A 39 -16.91 4.71 -1.47
C ASP A 39 -16.39 3.28 -1.66
N LEU A 40 -16.95 2.31 -0.93
CA LEU A 40 -16.59 0.90 -1.05
C LEU A 40 -17.30 0.17 -2.20
N THR A 41 -17.98 0.90 -3.09
CA THR A 41 -18.69 0.32 -4.24
C THR A 41 -17.79 0.32 -5.48
N PRO A 42 -17.83 -0.75 -6.31
CA PRO A 42 -17.06 -0.79 -7.55
C PRO A 42 -17.38 0.38 -8.50
N ASP A 43 -18.64 0.80 -8.57
CA ASP A 43 -19.08 1.93 -9.41
C ASP A 43 -18.39 3.24 -9.01
N SER A 44 -18.14 3.46 -7.72
CA SER A 44 -17.44 4.65 -7.24
C SER A 44 -15.98 4.68 -7.73
N VAL A 45 -15.31 3.53 -7.71
CA VAL A 45 -13.94 3.37 -8.21
C VAL A 45 -13.90 3.58 -9.73
N VAL A 46 -14.86 3.02 -10.47
CA VAL A 46 -14.98 3.22 -11.93
C VAL A 46 -15.16 4.69 -12.26
N ASN A 47 -16.10 5.37 -11.59
CA ASN A 47 -16.37 6.80 -11.79
C ASN A 47 -15.17 7.67 -11.44
N TYR A 48 -14.39 7.28 -10.42
CA TYR A 48 -13.20 8.01 -10.03
C TYR A 48 -12.07 7.94 -11.06
N TYR A 49 -11.85 6.77 -11.67
CA TYR A 49 -10.79 6.60 -12.67
C TYR A 49 -11.24 7.01 -14.07
N ARG A 50 -12.44 6.64 -14.50
CA ARG A 50 -12.97 6.85 -15.86
C ARG A 50 -13.83 8.11 -16.00
N GLY A 51 -14.01 8.88 -14.92
CA GLY A 51 -14.89 10.03 -14.90
C GLY A 51 -16.37 9.65 -14.81
N SER A 52 -17.21 10.64 -14.56
CA SER A 52 -18.66 10.49 -14.51
C SER A 52 -19.32 11.74 -15.07
N GLU A 53 -20.24 11.55 -16.02
CA GLU A 53 -21.04 12.65 -16.56
C GLU A 53 -21.98 13.23 -15.50
N GLU A 54 -22.56 12.37 -14.66
CA GLU A 54 -23.47 12.77 -13.58
C GLU A 54 -22.77 13.65 -12.53
N ALA A 55 -21.52 13.33 -12.20
CA ALA A 55 -20.70 14.11 -11.28
C ALA A 55 -19.90 15.24 -11.98
N PHE A 56 -20.03 15.39 -13.30
CA PHE A 56 -19.23 16.30 -14.13
C PHE A 56 -17.71 16.16 -13.91
N THR A 57 -17.23 14.94 -13.67
CA THR A 57 -15.81 14.65 -13.42
C THR A 57 -15.14 14.11 -14.67
N GLN A 58 -13.94 14.61 -14.94
CA GLN A 58 -13.11 14.11 -16.03
C GLN A 58 -12.38 12.84 -15.64
N GLU A 59 -12.11 12.00 -16.63
CA GLU A 59 -11.28 10.82 -16.48
C GLU A 59 -9.84 11.16 -16.10
N ARG A 60 -9.19 10.27 -15.34
CA ARG A 60 -7.78 10.42 -14.98
C ARG A 60 -6.91 10.35 -16.22
N THR A 61 -6.00 11.31 -16.37
CA THR A 61 -5.05 11.34 -17.48
C THR A 61 -3.94 10.33 -17.27
N TYR A 62 -3.32 9.86 -18.35
CA TYR A 62 -2.15 8.97 -18.29
C TYR A 62 -1.01 9.59 -17.46
N GLY A 63 -0.74 10.88 -17.64
CA GLY A 63 0.29 11.61 -16.86
C GLY A 63 0.01 11.55 -15.36
N SER A 64 -1.23 11.83 -14.94
CA SER A 64 -1.61 11.75 -13.51
C SER A 64 -1.44 10.34 -12.95
N MET A 65 -1.78 9.30 -13.71
CA MET A 65 -1.60 7.90 -13.29
C MET A 65 -0.11 7.54 -13.16
N LEU A 66 0.72 8.00 -14.09
CA LEU A 66 2.16 7.76 -14.08
C LEU A 66 2.85 8.47 -12.92
N GLU A 67 2.47 9.71 -12.62
CA GLU A 67 2.97 10.47 -11.46
C GLU A 67 2.69 9.74 -10.14
N VAL A 68 1.46 9.25 -9.96
CA VAL A 68 1.08 8.47 -8.77
C VAL A 68 1.91 7.19 -8.68
N THR A 69 2.01 6.44 -9.77
CA THR A 69 2.78 5.19 -9.81
C THR A 69 4.27 5.44 -9.51
N HIS A 70 4.85 6.48 -10.10
CA HIS A 70 6.25 6.84 -9.88
C HIS A 70 6.52 7.22 -8.42
N ALA A 71 5.62 7.97 -7.80
CA ALA A 71 5.73 8.35 -6.39
C ALA A 71 5.52 7.15 -5.46
N HIS A 72 4.62 6.23 -5.81
CA HIS A 72 4.20 5.16 -4.92
C HIS A 72 5.14 3.94 -4.95
N LEU A 73 5.69 3.57 -6.12
CA LEU A 73 6.55 2.38 -6.26
C LEU A 73 7.76 2.35 -5.30
N PRO A 74 8.58 3.42 -5.17
CA PRO A 74 9.72 3.41 -4.25
C PRO A 74 9.29 3.34 -2.79
N VAL A 75 8.20 4.04 -2.43
CA VAL A 75 7.68 4.07 -1.06
C VAL A 75 7.14 2.69 -0.68
N MET A 76 6.33 2.07 -1.54
CA MET A 76 5.80 0.73 -1.33
C MET A 76 6.90 -0.32 -1.23
N ALA A 77 7.98 -0.20 -2.03
CA ALA A 77 9.15 -1.07 -1.91
C ALA A 77 9.82 -0.95 -0.53
N LEU A 78 9.99 0.26 0.00
CA LEU A 78 10.57 0.49 1.33
C LEU A 78 9.66 0.00 2.46
N VAL A 79 8.34 0.24 2.38
CA VAL A 79 7.37 -0.23 3.37
C VAL A 79 7.32 -1.77 3.38
N ALA A 80 7.23 -2.39 2.20
CA ALA A 80 7.25 -3.84 2.04
C ALA A 80 8.53 -4.43 2.62
N LEU A 81 9.69 -3.86 2.26
CA LEU A 81 10.97 -4.30 2.80
C LEU A 81 10.99 -4.18 4.32
N LEU A 82 10.65 -3.03 4.90
CA LEU A 82 10.69 -2.81 6.35
C LEU A 82 9.83 -3.82 7.10
N LEU A 83 8.56 -3.96 6.73
CA LEU A 83 7.62 -4.83 7.45
C LEU A 83 7.98 -6.30 7.29
N THR A 84 8.26 -6.75 6.05
CA THR A 84 8.59 -8.15 5.80
C THR A 84 9.96 -8.53 6.35
N HIS A 85 10.94 -7.62 6.32
CA HIS A 85 12.26 -7.86 6.89
C HIS A 85 12.19 -8.02 8.41
N LEU A 86 11.43 -7.17 9.10
CA LEU A 86 11.19 -7.33 10.54
C LEU A 86 10.47 -8.65 10.84
N PHE A 87 9.54 -9.06 9.97
CA PHE A 87 8.81 -10.32 10.12
C PHE A 87 9.71 -11.55 10.09
N ILE A 88 10.86 -11.52 9.39
CA ILE A 88 11.79 -12.65 9.33
C ILE A 88 12.35 -13.03 10.71
N PHE A 89 12.48 -12.06 11.62
CA PHE A 89 13.02 -12.27 12.97
C PHE A 89 12.01 -12.79 13.99
N THR A 90 10.75 -12.93 13.60
CA THR A 90 9.68 -13.49 14.46
C THR A 90 9.85 -15.00 14.65
N PRO A 91 9.24 -15.60 15.70
CA PRO A 91 9.29 -17.05 15.93
C PRO A 91 8.41 -17.88 14.97
N TYR A 92 7.81 -17.27 13.94
CA TYR A 92 6.98 -18.00 12.97
C TYR A 92 7.80 -18.97 12.11
N SER A 93 7.12 -19.98 11.55
CA SER A 93 7.74 -20.97 10.66
C SER A 93 8.20 -20.34 9.34
N SER A 94 9.20 -20.94 8.71
CA SER A 94 9.75 -20.45 7.43
C SER A 94 8.69 -20.38 6.32
N ARG A 95 7.71 -21.31 6.33
CA ARG A 95 6.61 -21.32 5.35
C ARG A 95 5.71 -20.09 5.51
N ILE A 96 5.34 -19.73 6.73
CA ILE A 96 4.53 -18.53 7.00
C ILE A 96 5.30 -17.28 6.57
N LYS A 97 6.59 -17.17 6.94
CA LYS A 97 7.46 -16.06 6.53
C LYS A 97 7.49 -15.88 5.01
N MET A 98 7.75 -16.96 4.29
CA MET A 98 7.81 -16.96 2.84
C MET A 98 6.47 -16.57 2.21
N THR A 99 5.37 -17.17 2.66
CA THR A 99 4.03 -16.84 2.16
C THR A 99 3.68 -15.37 2.43
N THR A 100 3.93 -14.85 3.63
CA THR A 100 3.69 -13.44 3.95
C THR A 100 4.50 -12.51 3.04
N ILE A 101 5.77 -12.81 2.78
CA ILE A 101 6.61 -12.01 1.87
C ILE A 101 5.99 -11.98 0.47
N PHE A 102 5.70 -13.15 -0.11
CA PHE A 102 5.14 -13.23 -1.46
C PHE A 102 3.77 -12.55 -1.56
N VAL A 103 2.89 -12.76 -0.58
CA VAL A 103 1.57 -12.13 -0.55
C VAL A 103 1.70 -10.62 -0.43
N PHE A 104 2.59 -10.10 0.42
CA PHE A 104 2.76 -8.66 0.61
C PHE A 104 3.23 -7.98 -0.67
N PHE A 105 4.29 -8.48 -1.31
CA PHE A 105 4.79 -7.92 -2.56
C PHE A 105 3.81 -8.11 -3.72
N GLY A 106 3.18 -9.28 -3.81
CA GLY A 106 2.16 -9.56 -4.82
C GLY A 106 0.95 -8.62 -4.69
N ALA A 107 0.44 -8.44 -3.48
CA ALA A 107 -0.68 -7.53 -3.22
C ALA A 107 -0.31 -6.06 -3.51
N ALA A 108 0.91 -5.62 -3.16
CA ALA A 108 1.38 -4.28 -3.49
C ALA A 108 1.40 -4.06 -5.01
N LEU A 109 1.93 -5.01 -5.79
CA LEU A 109 1.96 -4.91 -7.25
C LEU A 109 0.56 -4.95 -7.88
N ILE A 110 -0.31 -5.84 -7.39
CA ILE A 110 -1.69 -5.96 -7.88
C ILE A 110 -2.47 -4.68 -7.57
N GLY A 111 -2.27 -4.08 -6.39
CA GLY A 111 -2.90 -2.82 -6.00
C GLY A 111 -2.56 -1.68 -6.95
N GLU A 112 -1.27 -1.54 -7.30
CA GLU A 112 -0.86 -0.54 -8.30
C GLU A 112 -1.46 -0.85 -9.67
N ALA A 113 -1.36 -2.10 -10.12
CA ALA A 113 -1.85 -2.52 -11.42
C ALA A 113 -3.37 -2.35 -11.56
N ALA A 114 -4.15 -2.57 -10.49
CA ALA A 114 -5.60 -2.46 -10.51
C ALA A 114 -6.06 -1.08 -10.98
N SER A 115 -5.42 0.00 -10.50
CA SER A 115 -5.75 1.36 -10.94
C SER A 115 -5.60 1.57 -12.45
N TRP A 116 -4.55 0.99 -13.05
CA TRP A 116 -4.32 1.01 -14.49
C TRP A 116 -5.33 0.14 -15.25
N LEU A 117 -5.65 -1.03 -14.72
CA LEU A 117 -6.60 -1.96 -15.34
C LEU A 117 -8.02 -1.39 -15.38
N VAL A 118 -8.50 -0.78 -14.29
CA VAL A 118 -9.82 -0.11 -14.23
C VAL A 118 -9.91 1.00 -15.28
N ARG A 119 -8.84 1.80 -15.38
CA ARG A 119 -8.80 2.95 -16.28
C ARG A 119 -8.71 2.56 -17.76
N PHE A 120 -7.78 1.67 -18.12
CA PHE A 120 -7.40 1.44 -19.51
C PHE A 120 -7.87 0.10 -20.08
N VAL A 121 -8.24 -0.87 -19.24
CA VAL A 121 -8.64 -2.21 -19.71
C VAL A 121 -10.15 -2.40 -19.59
N HIS A 122 -10.68 -2.49 -18.38
CA HIS A 122 -12.11 -2.79 -18.18
C HIS A 122 -12.59 -2.34 -16.78
N PRO A 123 -13.82 -1.79 -16.64
CA PRO A 123 -14.37 -1.39 -15.33
C PRO A 123 -14.53 -2.55 -14.35
N GLY A 124 -14.63 -3.80 -14.83
CA GLY A 124 -14.75 -5.00 -13.97
C GLY A 124 -13.51 -5.36 -13.15
N PHE A 125 -12.42 -4.59 -13.24
CA PHE A 125 -11.26 -4.70 -12.35
C PHE A 125 -11.37 -3.83 -11.08
N ALA A 126 -12.48 -3.10 -10.93
CA ALA A 126 -12.77 -2.22 -9.81
C ALA A 126 -13.24 -2.96 -8.56
#